data_AF-A0A924J955-F1
#
_entry.id   AF-A0A924J955-F1
#
_cell.length_a   1.000
_cell.length_b   1.000
_cell.length_c   1.000
_cell.angle_alpha   90.00
_cell.angle_beta   90.00
_cell.angle_gamma   90.00
#
_symmetry.space_group_name_H-M   'P 1'
#
loop_
_entity.id
_entity.type
_entity.pdbx_description
1 polymer ?
#
loop_
_entity_poly.entity_id
_entity_poly.type
_entity_poly.pdbx_seq_one_letter_code
_entity_poly.pdbx_strand_id
1 'polypeptide(L)'
;MKFISTFSSTLIFFIVSFNTMAQKEPTSKELEPLYRMYILSRCIYLGFDRDKVFDKDISFSVLNDITQYVTLNSHGRQLDSLVRLKLQSIPQSTIEEYEKKRAIILESILYCDSQELKKQVKEILKSPKKAI
;
A
#
# COMPACT_ATOMS: atom_id res chain seq x y z
N MET A 1 -11.80 -55.05 -16.30
CA MET A 1 -12.45 -53.94 -17.02
C MET A 1 -13.12 -53.06 -15.95
N LYS A 2 -12.60 -51.86 -15.60
CA LYS A 2 -12.86 -50.54 -16.24
C LYS A 2 -14.38 -50.31 -16.36
N PHE A 3 -15.07 -49.32 -15.78
CA PHE A 3 -14.84 -47.95 -15.31
C PHE A 3 -15.74 -47.76 -14.05
N ILE A 4 -15.62 -46.79 -13.13
CA ILE A 4 -15.83 -45.35 -13.31
C ILE A 4 -15.24 -44.69 -12.05
N SER A 5 -14.09 -44.03 -12.21
CA SER A 5 -13.50 -43.10 -11.24
C SER A 5 -13.00 -41.90 -12.03
N THR A 6 -13.93 -41.24 -12.71
CA THR A 6 -13.64 -40.10 -13.60
C THR A 6 -14.57 -38.93 -13.35
N PHE A 7 -15.25 -38.89 -12.18
CA PHE A 7 -16.20 -37.83 -11.85
C PHE A 7 -15.65 -36.73 -10.94
N SER A 8 -14.39 -36.82 -10.49
CA SER A 8 -13.86 -35.88 -9.50
C SER A 8 -12.79 -34.91 -10.03
N SER A 9 -12.04 -35.26 -11.07
CA SER A 9 -10.91 -34.44 -11.55
C SER A 9 -11.31 -33.30 -12.49
N THR A 10 -12.36 -33.45 -13.29
CA THR A 10 -12.84 -32.39 -14.20
C THR A 10 -13.60 -31.29 -13.47
N LEU A 11 -14.34 -31.63 -12.40
CA LEU A 11 -15.06 -30.65 -11.58
C LEU A 11 -14.08 -29.78 -10.77
N ILE A 12 -12.99 -30.36 -10.27
CA ILE A 12 -11.92 -29.60 -9.60
C ILE A 12 -11.21 -28.67 -10.59
N PHE A 13 -10.94 -29.11 -11.82
CA PHE A 13 -10.35 -28.23 -12.86
C PHE A 13 -11.27 -27.06 -13.23
N PHE A 14 -12.59 -27.27 -13.27
CA PHE A 14 -13.55 -26.20 -13.50
C PHE A 14 -13.59 -25.19 -12.33
N ILE A 15 -13.59 -25.65 -11.08
CA ILE A 15 -13.60 -24.76 -9.91
C ILE A 15 -12.31 -23.92 -9.81
N VAL A 16 -11.16 -24.47 -10.21
CA VAL A 16 -9.90 -23.70 -10.27
C VAL A 16 -9.91 -22.69 -11.43
N SER A 17 -10.57 -23.01 -12.54
CA SER A 17 -10.63 -22.16 -13.75
C SER A 17 -11.60 -20.97 -13.63
N PHE A 18 -12.56 -21.01 -12.72
CA PHE A 18 -13.51 -19.90 -12.50
C PHE A 18 -13.03 -18.84 -11.49
N ASN A 19 -11.97 -19.10 -10.73
CA ASN A 19 -11.41 -18.13 -9.79
C ASN A 19 -10.32 -17.25 -10.41
N THR A 20 -9.90 -17.53 -11.63
CA THR A 20 -9.24 -16.53 -12.49
C THR A 20 -10.29 -15.62 -13.11
N MET A 21 -11.13 -14.97 -12.28
CA MET A 21 -11.62 -13.65 -12.68
C MET A 21 -10.34 -12.84 -12.87
N ALA A 22 -10.02 -12.52 -14.12
CA ALA A 22 -9.02 -11.53 -14.45
C ALA A 22 -9.35 -10.29 -13.61
N GLN A 23 -8.66 -10.09 -12.49
CA GLN A 23 -8.80 -8.89 -11.70
C GLN A 23 -8.47 -7.75 -12.64
N LYS A 24 -9.49 -6.97 -13.01
CA LYS A 24 -9.33 -5.81 -13.86
C LYS A 24 -8.21 -4.97 -13.23
N GLU A 25 -7.14 -4.72 -13.99
CA GLU A 25 -6.06 -3.87 -13.49
C GLU A 25 -6.65 -2.52 -13.06
N PRO A 26 -6.37 -2.07 -11.84
CA PRO A 26 -6.88 -0.79 -11.36
C PRO A 26 -6.30 0.33 -12.22
N THR A 27 -7.17 1.26 -12.62
CA THR A 27 -6.77 2.44 -13.40
C THR A 27 -5.91 3.38 -12.56
N SER A 28 -5.14 4.28 -13.19
CA SER A 28 -4.38 5.30 -12.45
C SER A 28 -5.26 6.17 -11.56
N LYS A 29 -6.53 6.39 -11.92
CA LYS A 29 -7.50 7.14 -11.11
C LYS A 29 -7.88 6.37 -9.84
N GLU A 30 -7.98 5.04 -9.92
CA GLU A 30 -8.27 4.16 -8.78
C GLU A 30 -7.02 3.93 -7.92
N LEU A 31 -5.83 3.88 -8.52
CA LEU A 31 -4.56 3.70 -7.81
C LEU A 31 -4.11 4.93 -7.02
N GLU A 32 -4.42 6.14 -7.49
CA GLU A 32 -4.04 7.41 -6.83
C GLU A 32 -4.42 7.47 -5.34
N PRO A 33 -5.69 7.26 -4.95
CA PRO A 33 -6.06 7.28 -3.54
C PRO A 33 -5.43 6.14 -2.75
N LEU A 34 -5.25 4.97 -3.36
CA LEU A 34 -4.63 3.81 -2.71
C LEU A 34 -3.13 4.05 -2.42
N TYR A 35 -2.41 4.69 -3.33
CA TYR A 35 -1.00 5.07 -3.12
C TYR A 35 -0.86 6.09 -1.99
N ARG A 36 -1.79 7.04 -1.87
CA ARG A 36 -1.82 7.98 -0.74
C ARG A 36 -2.14 7.29 0.58
N MET A 37 -3.11 6.36 0.59
CA MET A 37 -3.42 5.54 1.76
C MET A 37 -2.24 4.65 2.19
N TYR A 38 -1.50 4.10 1.23
CA TYR A 38 -0.25 3.39 1.50
C TYR A 38 0.77 4.29 2.20
N ILE A 39 1.00 5.50 1.67
CA ILE A 39 1.93 6.48 2.28
C ILE A 39 1.49 6.84 3.69
N LEU A 40 0.20 7.16 3.90
CA LEU A 40 -0.35 7.46 5.22
C LEU A 40 -0.09 6.34 6.21
N SER A 41 -0.47 5.11 5.83
CA SER A 41 -0.30 3.93 6.67
C SER A 41 1.19 3.75 7.01
N ARG A 42 2.07 3.89 6.01
CA ARG A 42 3.53 3.72 6.15
C ARG A 42 4.17 4.76 7.03
N CYS A 43 3.74 6.02 6.94
CA CYS A 43 4.18 7.07 7.85
C CYS A 43 3.80 6.75 9.29
N ILE A 44 2.57 6.30 9.55
CA ILE A 44 2.14 5.94 10.91
C ILE A 44 2.99 4.77 11.41
N TYR A 45 3.05 3.66 10.69
CA TYR A 45 3.79 2.48 11.13
C TYR A 45 5.28 2.74 11.42
N LEU A 46 5.96 3.46 10.53
CA LEU A 46 7.39 3.77 10.71
C LEU A 46 7.63 4.90 11.72
N GLY A 47 6.71 5.86 11.85
CA GLY A 47 6.87 6.97 12.80
C GLY A 47 6.70 6.57 14.26
N PHE A 48 6.06 5.42 14.51
CA PHE A 48 6.00 4.74 15.82
C PHE A 48 7.01 3.60 15.93
N ASP A 49 8.08 3.61 15.14
CA ASP A 49 9.17 2.62 15.21
C ASP A 49 8.69 1.17 15.13
N ARG A 50 7.60 0.91 14.39
CA ARG A 50 7.00 -0.42 14.22
C ARG A 50 6.51 -1.01 15.55
N ASP A 51 5.88 -0.18 16.38
CA ASP A 51 5.26 -0.60 17.65
C ASP A 51 4.41 -1.88 17.50
N LYS A 52 4.46 -2.75 18.50
CA LYS A 52 3.76 -4.04 18.55
C LYS A 52 2.24 -3.90 18.39
N VAL A 53 1.68 -2.73 18.68
CA VAL A 53 0.25 -2.46 18.43
C VAL A 53 -0.14 -2.70 16.96
N PHE A 54 0.82 -2.60 16.04
CA PHE A 54 0.61 -2.83 14.61
C PHE A 54 0.85 -4.27 14.15
N ASP A 55 1.34 -5.18 15.00
CA ASP A 55 1.73 -6.54 14.60
C ASP A 55 0.56 -7.39 14.06
N LYS A 56 -0.67 -7.06 14.48
CA LYS A 56 -1.90 -7.72 14.04
C LYS A 56 -2.64 -6.96 12.95
N ASP A 57 -2.19 -5.75 12.61
CA ASP A 57 -2.84 -4.93 11.60
C ASP A 57 -2.46 -5.41 10.20
N ILE A 58 -3.46 -5.66 9.36
CA ILE A 58 -3.28 -6.18 8.00
C ILE A 58 -3.37 -5.09 6.93
N SER A 59 -3.47 -3.82 7.30
CA SER A 59 -3.74 -2.72 6.37
C SER A 59 -2.68 -2.65 5.26
N PHE A 60 -1.40 -2.87 5.58
CA PHE A 60 -0.36 -2.94 4.55
C PHE A 60 -0.51 -4.13 3.63
N SER A 61 -0.80 -5.31 4.15
CA SER A 61 -0.97 -6.51 3.34
C SER A 61 -2.13 -6.32 2.36
N VAL A 62 -3.26 -5.80 2.84
CA VAL A 62 -4.43 -5.49 2.02
C VAL A 62 -4.11 -4.42 0.98
N LEU A 63 -3.44 -3.32 1.36
CA LEU A 63 -3.05 -2.27 0.41
C LEU A 63 -2.05 -2.79 -0.62
N ASN A 64 -1.10 -3.63 -0.22
CA ASN A 64 -0.16 -4.26 -1.14
C ASN A 64 -0.88 -5.19 -2.12
N ASP A 65 -1.83 -5.99 -1.66
CA ASP A 65 -2.59 -6.90 -2.51
C ASP A 65 -3.45 -6.12 -3.53
N ILE A 66 -4.17 -5.08 -3.07
CA ILE A 66 -5.04 -4.26 -3.93
C ILE A 66 -4.24 -3.44 -4.93
N THR A 67 -3.09 -2.88 -4.52
CA THR A 67 -2.25 -2.09 -5.42
C THR A 67 -1.49 -2.96 -6.42
N GLN A 68 -1.68 -4.29 -6.38
CA GLN A 68 -0.83 -5.27 -7.04
C GLN A 68 0.62 -4.85 -6.84
N TYR A 69 1.02 -4.79 -5.56
CA TYR A 69 2.32 -4.29 -5.13
C TYR A 69 3.29 -4.73 -6.23
N VAL A 70 3.35 -6.03 -6.64
CA VAL A 70 4.11 -6.71 -7.73
C VAL A 70 4.38 -5.94 -9.06
N THR A 71 3.73 -4.82 -9.35
CA THR A 71 4.27 -3.73 -10.21
C THR A 71 5.49 -2.98 -9.59
N LEU A 72 6.22 -3.63 -8.66
CA LEU A 72 6.43 -3.16 -7.28
C LEU A 72 7.71 -2.43 -6.98
N ASN A 73 8.80 -2.84 -7.59
CA ASN A 73 10.08 -2.38 -7.10
C ASN A 73 10.46 -0.99 -7.67
N SER A 74 9.71 -0.45 -8.66
CA SER A 74 9.91 0.93 -9.13
C SER A 74 9.12 1.94 -8.29
N HIS A 75 7.78 1.83 -8.28
CA HIS A 75 6.94 2.80 -7.57
C HIS A 75 7.08 2.66 -6.05
N GLY A 76 7.22 1.44 -5.51
CA GLY A 76 7.38 1.22 -4.07
C GLY A 76 8.55 2.01 -3.49
N ARG A 77 9.70 2.04 -4.17
CA ARG A 77 10.86 2.85 -3.76
C ARG A 77 10.58 4.35 -3.76
N GLN A 78 9.82 4.84 -4.74
CA GLN A 78 9.44 6.25 -4.81
C GLN A 78 8.46 6.61 -3.69
N LEU A 79 7.45 5.76 -3.45
CA LEU A 79 6.49 5.94 -2.36
C LEU A 79 7.19 5.92 -0.99
N ASP A 80 8.08 4.95 -0.75
CA ASP A 80 8.86 4.86 0.47
C ASP A 80 9.84 6.03 0.65
N SER A 81 10.29 6.65 -0.46
CA SER A 81 11.07 7.89 -0.41
C SER A 81 10.23 9.06 0.10
N LEU A 82 8.99 9.21 -0.38
CA LEU A 82 8.07 10.24 0.11
C LEU A 82 7.75 10.07 1.60
N VAL A 83 7.56 8.83 2.05
CA VAL A 83 7.36 8.51 3.47
C VAL A 83 8.53 8.97 4.32
N ARG A 84 9.77 8.65 3.92
CA ARG A 84 10.98 9.04 4.66
C ARG A 84 11.14 10.56 4.72
N LEU A 85 10.95 11.24 3.60
CA LEU A 85 11.01 12.70 3.53
C LEU A 85 9.97 13.34 4.45
N LYS A 86 8.73 12.83 4.46
CA LYS A 86 7.69 13.37 5.35
C LYS A 86 8.03 13.11 6.82
N LEU A 87 8.47 11.92 7.19
CA LEU A 87 8.81 11.63 8.59
C LEU A 87 9.98 12.46 9.13
N GLN A 88 10.95 12.78 8.27
CA GLN A 88 12.07 13.65 8.61
C GLN A 88 11.67 15.12 8.75
N SER A 89 10.62 15.56 8.04
CA SER A 89 10.16 16.95 8.10
C SER A 89 9.22 17.26 9.26
N ILE A 90 8.73 16.24 9.98
CA ILE A 90 7.85 16.45 11.14
C ILE A 90 8.68 16.98 12.31
N PRO A 91 8.43 18.22 12.78
CA PRO A 91 9.18 18.79 13.89
C PRO A 91 8.80 18.11 15.20
N GLN A 92 9.71 18.23 16.18
CA GLN A 92 9.37 17.95 17.57
C GLN A 92 8.44 19.04 18.09
N SER A 93 7.55 18.65 19.01
CA SER A 93 6.66 19.57 19.70
C SER A 93 7.44 20.57 20.53
N THR A 94 7.02 21.84 20.45
CA THR A 94 7.46 22.95 21.30
C THR A 94 6.55 23.16 22.51
N ILE A 95 5.44 22.42 22.60
CA ILE A 95 4.52 22.42 23.74
C ILE A 95 5.20 21.63 24.88
N GLU A 96 5.30 22.26 26.05
CA GLU A 96 6.07 21.78 27.21
C GLU A 96 5.70 20.35 27.61
N GLU A 97 4.41 20.01 27.66
CA GLU A 97 3.92 18.67 28.05
C GLU A 97 4.26 17.56 27.05
N TYR A 98 4.66 17.94 25.84
CA TYR A 98 4.94 17.03 24.74
C TYR A 98 6.34 17.20 24.17
N GLU A 99 7.25 17.87 24.89
CA GLU A 99 8.60 18.17 24.41
C GLU A 99 9.26 16.91 23.81
N LYS A 100 9.94 17.08 22.67
CA LYS A 100 10.63 16.01 21.91
C LYS A 100 9.72 14.96 21.27
N LYS A 101 8.40 14.96 21.54
CA LYS A 101 7.44 14.11 20.81
C LYS A 101 7.13 14.69 19.44
N ARG A 102 6.74 13.84 18.50
CA ARG A 102 6.35 14.23 17.13
C ARG A 102 4.89 13.90 16.88
N ALA A 103 4.15 14.81 16.24
CA ALA A 103 2.74 14.63 15.92
C ALA A 103 2.53 13.77 14.66
N ILE A 104 3.08 12.55 14.65
CA ILE A 104 3.17 11.68 13.46
C ILE A 104 1.82 11.48 12.77
N ILE A 105 0.77 11.12 13.52
CA ILE A 105 -0.56 10.81 12.95
C ILE A 105 -1.14 12.04 12.27
N LEU A 106 -1.19 13.17 13.00
CA LEU A 106 -1.76 14.42 12.50
C LEU A 106 -1.07 14.88 11.21
N GLU A 107 0.26 14.93 11.24
CA GLU A 107 1.06 15.35 10.09
C GLU A 107 0.94 14.41 8.88
N SER A 108 0.78 13.11 9.13
CA SER A 108 0.59 12.12 8.08
C SER A 108 -0.78 12.24 7.42
N ILE A 109 -1.84 12.50 8.19
CA ILE A 109 -3.20 12.76 7.68
C ILE A 109 -3.20 14.02 6.82
N LEU A 110 -2.63 15.12 7.33
CA LEU A 110 -2.54 16.37 6.58
C LEU A 110 -1.77 16.20 5.26
N TYR A 111 -0.67 15.43 5.29
CA TYR A 111 0.09 15.14 4.08
C TYR A 111 -0.70 14.26 3.09
N CYS A 112 -1.45 13.26 3.57
CA CYS A 112 -2.30 12.40 2.75
C CYS A 112 -3.31 13.20 1.92
N ASP A 113 -3.86 14.28 2.47
CA ASP A 113 -4.86 15.12 1.79
C ASP A 113 -4.27 16.30 1.01
N SER A 114 -2.98 16.56 1.15
CA SER A 114 -2.28 17.69 0.52
C SER A 114 -2.30 17.63 -1.01
N GLN A 115 -2.31 18.81 -1.65
CA GLN A 115 -2.17 18.92 -3.10
C GLN A 115 -0.77 18.50 -3.57
N GLU A 116 0.24 18.70 -2.73
CA GLU A 116 1.61 18.27 -2.99
C GLU A 116 1.68 16.76 -3.21
N LEU A 117 1.17 15.97 -2.26
CA LEU A 117 1.22 14.52 -2.37
C LEU A 117 0.39 14.01 -3.56
N LYS A 118 -0.80 14.58 -3.78
CA LYS A 118 -1.63 14.27 -4.96
C LYS A 118 -0.87 14.48 -6.27
N LYS A 119 -0.07 15.54 -6.37
CA LYS A 119 0.78 15.81 -7.54
C LYS A 119 1.90 14.77 -7.66
N GLN A 120 2.65 14.53 -6.57
CA GLN A 120 3.76 13.56 -6.53
C GLN A 120 3.30 12.14 -6.90
N VAL A 121 2.16 11.69 -6.37
CA VAL A 121 1.58 10.36 -6.69
C VAL A 121 1.18 10.26 -8.15
N LYS A 122 0.56 11.31 -8.72
CA LYS A 122 0.22 11.34 -10.16
C LYS A 122 1.46 11.27 -11.04
N GLU A 123 2.58 11.87 -10.63
CA GLU A 123 3.85 11.78 -11.34
C GLU A 123 4.43 10.36 -11.26
N ILE A 124 4.39 9.72 -10.09
CA ILE A 124 4.79 8.31 -9.92
C ILE A 124 3.94 7.41 -10.83
N LEU A 125 2.62 7.56 -10.85
CA LEU A 125 1.72 6.74 -11.66
C LEU A 125 1.91 6.91 -13.18
N LYS A 126 2.52 8.00 -13.62
CA LYS A 126 2.91 8.22 -15.03
C LYS A 126 4.28 7.64 -15.35
N SER A 127 5.07 7.32 -14.33
CA SER A 127 6.41 6.79 -14.54
C SER A 127 6.33 5.36 -15.08
N PRO A 128 7.28 4.95 -15.95
CA PRO A 128 7.26 3.62 -16.52
C PRO A 128 7.37 2.58 -15.41
N LYS A 129 6.46 1.60 -15.43
CA LYS A 129 6.53 0.38 -14.61
C LYS A 129 7.85 -0.32 -14.99
N LYS A 130 8.90 -0.24 -14.16
CA LYS A 130 10.13 -0.99 -14.46
C LYS A 130 9.86 -2.45 -14.10
N ALA A 131 9.89 -3.33 -15.10
CA ALA A 131 10.04 -4.75 -14.85
C ALA A 131 11.35 -4.97 -14.10
N ILE A 132 11.29 -5.70 -12.98
CA ILE A 132 12.47 -6.29 -12.33
C ILE A 132 12.48 -7.76 -12.70
#